data_AF-A0A957QX45-F1
#
_entry.id   AF-A0A957QX45-F1
#
_cell.length_a   1.000
_cell.length_b   1.000
_cell.length_c   1.000
_cell.angle_alpha   90.00
_cell.angle_beta   90.00
_cell.angle_gamma   90.00
#
_symmetry.space_group_name_H-M   'P 1'
#
loop_
_entity.id
_entity.type
_entity.pdbx_description
1 polymer ?
#
loop_
_entity_poly.entity_id
_entity_poly.type
_entity_poly.pdbx_seq_one_letter_code
_entity_poly.pdbx_strand_id
1 'polypeptide(L)'
;AACALIFAILHVSPTPFCVLDEVDAALDEANVDRFRTTVEELSQDTQFIIVTHNRRTLEGANTIYGITMGNDGVSRVISLRLDGDRMVKHDESADSADLQAIEEEIQL
;
A
#
# COMPACT_ATOMS: atom_id res chain seq x y z
N ALA A 1 12.17 -15.18 5.28
CA ALA A 1 11.75 -16.27 6.18
C ALA A 1 10.49 -15.91 6.97
N ALA A 2 10.43 -14.75 7.65
CA ALA A 2 9.24 -14.34 8.42
C ALA A 2 7.97 -14.16 7.57
N CYS A 3 8.03 -13.44 6.43
CA CYS A 3 6.86 -13.25 5.56
C CYS A 3 6.28 -14.59 5.05
N ALA A 4 7.14 -15.54 4.68
CA ALA A 4 6.71 -16.86 4.24
C ALA A 4 5.92 -17.61 5.33
N LEU A 5 6.33 -17.49 6.59
CA LEU A 5 5.59 -18.10 7.71
C LEU A 5 4.24 -17.41 7.94
N ILE A 6 4.20 -16.08 7.90
CA ILE A 6 2.95 -15.31 8.04
C ILE A 6 1.97 -15.70 6.94
N PHE A 7 2.43 -15.74 5.68
CA PHE A 7 1.62 -16.15 4.55
C PHE A 7 1.12 -17.59 4.64
N ALA A 8 1.97 -18.51 5.11
CA ALA A 8 1.54 -19.89 5.35
C ALA A 8 0.44 -20.00 6.41
N ILE A 9 0.51 -19.19 7.47
CA ILE A 9 -0.54 -19.14 8.51
C ILE A 9 -1.84 -18.57 7.92
N LEU A 10 -1.76 -17.45 7.19
CA LEU A 10 -2.93 -16.82 6.57
C LEU A 10 -3.60 -17.75 5.54
N HIS A 11 -2.82 -18.56 4.82
CA HIS A 11 -3.35 -19.51 3.85
C HIS A 11 -4.15 -20.65 4.51
N VAL A 12 -3.83 -21.03 5.74
CA VAL A 12 -4.54 -22.09 6.48
C VAL A 12 -5.70 -21.52 7.31
N SER A 13 -5.51 -20.34 7.87
CA SER A 13 -6.47 -19.67 8.75
C SER A 13 -6.57 -18.19 8.35
N PRO A 14 -7.33 -17.87 7.29
CA PRO A 14 -7.48 -16.50 6.82
C PRO A 14 -8.12 -15.63 7.90
N THR A 15 -7.62 -14.40 8.02
CA THR A 15 -8.15 -13.39 8.94
C THR A 15 -8.98 -12.39 8.15
N PRO A 16 -9.95 -11.70 8.77
CA PRO A 16 -10.74 -10.68 8.06
C PRO A 16 -9.85 -9.54 7.51
N PHE A 17 -8.75 -9.22 8.21
CA PHE A 17 -7.74 -8.28 7.74
C PHE A 17 -6.34 -8.62 8.28
N CYS A 18 -5.30 -8.11 7.61
CA CYS A 18 -3.90 -8.22 7.98
C CYS A 18 -3.21 -6.87 7.77
N VAL A 19 -2.39 -6.44 8.74
CA VAL A 19 -1.61 -5.20 8.65
C VAL A 19 -0.13 -5.54 8.58
N LEU A 20 0.57 -5.02 7.58
CA LEU A 20 2.00 -5.21 7.38
C LEU A 20 2.70 -3.85 7.32
N ASP A 21 3.75 -3.68 8.10
CA ASP A 21 4.50 -2.42 8.20
C ASP A 21 5.93 -2.63 7.73
N GLU A 22 6.29 -1.96 6.63
CA GLU A 22 7.62 -1.96 5.97
C GLU A 22 8.28 -3.34 5.79
N VAL A 23 7.47 -4.39 5.64
CA VAL A 23 7.95 -5.78 5.54
C VAL A 23 8.75 -6.05 4.26
N ASP A 24 8.60 -5.20 3.25
CA ASP A 24 9.25 -5.26 1.95
C ASP A 24 10.52 -4.40 1.86
N ALA A 25 10.83 -3.58 2.89
CA ALA A 25 11.99 -2.69 2.90
C ALA A 25 13.34 -3.44 2.82
N ALA A 26 13.37 -4.70 3.29
CA ALA A 26 14.57 -5.55 3.26
C ALA A 26 14.62 -6.50 2.05
N LEU A 27 13.63 -6.44 1.15
CA LEU A 27 13.53 -7.33 -0.01
C LEU A 27 14.23 -6.71 -1.23
N ASP A 28 14.85 -7.56 -2.06
CA ASP A 28 15.26 -7.17 -3.41
C ASP A 28 14.05 -7.12 -4.35
N GLU A 29 14.23 -6.53 -5.54
CA GLU A 29 13.15 -6.35 -6.51
C GLU A 29 12.41 -7.66 -6.85
N ALA A 30 13.15 -8.74 -7.07
CA ALA A 30 12.56 -10.03 -7.43
C ALA A 30 11.70 -10.62 -6.31
N ASN A 31 12.07 -10.38 -5.04
CA ASN A 31 11.29 -10.82 -3.90
C ASN A 31 10.14 -9.87 -3.56
N VAL A 32 10.23 -8.58 -3.90
CA VAL A 32 9.09 -7.64 -3.84
C VAL A 32 8.00 -8.08 -4.81
N ASP A 33 8.37 -8.44 -6.04
CA ASP A 33 7.40 -8.93 -7.04
C ASP A 33 6.67 -10.20 -6.53
N ARG A 34 7.42 -11.16 -5.96
CA ARG A 34 6.84 -12.38 -5.37
C ARG A 34 5.95 -12.09 -4.16
N PHE A 35 6.39 -11.17 -3.31
CA PHE A 35 5.62 -10.71 -2.16
C PHE A 35 4.27 -10.14 -2.61
N ARG A 36 4.30 -9.24 -3.59
CA ARG A 36 3.10 -8.63 -4.17
C ARG A 36 2.16 -9.69 -4.75
N THR A 37 2.65 -10.62 -5.57
CA THR A 37 1.82 -11.71 -6.12
C THR A 37 1.16 -12.52 -5.01
N THR A 38 1.90 -12.85 -3.94
CA THR A 38 1.35 -13.62 -2.81
C THR A 38 0.27 -12.81 -2.06
N VAL A 39 0.49 -11.51 -1.86
CA VAL A 39 -0.49 -10.61 -1.24
C VAL A 39 -1.75 -10.51 -2.11
N GLU A 40 -1.62 -10.34 -3.42
CA GLU A 40 -2.74 -10.28 -4.36
C GLU A 40 -3.57 -11.58 -4.33
N GLU A 41 -2.92 -12.74 -4.27
CA GLU A 41 -3.61 -14.04 -4.13
C GLU A 41 -4.37 -14.15 -2.81
N LEU A 42 -3.71 -13.86 -1.68
CA LEU A 42 -4.33 -13.93 -0.36
C LEU A 42 -5.41 -12.85 -0.14
N SER A 43 -5.38 -11.77 -0.94
CA SER A 43 -6.34 -10.66 -0.83
C SER A 43 -7.79 -11.05 -1.14
N GLN A 44 -8.00 -12.20 -1.79
CA GLN A 44 -9.33 -12.74 -2.06
C GLN A 44 -10.09 -13.10 -0.79
N ASP A 45 -9.36 -13.55 0.25
CA ASP A 45 -9.94 -14.01 1.52
C ASP A 45 -9.58 -13.11 2.71
N THR A 46 -8.54 -12.28 2.61
CA THR A 46 -8.04 -11.41 3.68
C THR A 46 -7.84 -9.99 3.19
N GLN A 47 -8.37 -8.97 3.89
CA GLN A 47 -8.06 -7.58 3.53
C GLN A 47 -6.64 -7.20 3.97
N PHE A 48 -5.79 -6.75 3.04
CA PHE A 48 -4.45 -6.28 3.37
C PHE A 48 -4.39 -4.75 3.53
N ILE A 49 -3.76 -4.31 4.61
CA ILE A 49 -3.36 -2.91 4.85
C ILE A 49 -1.83 -2.92 4.94
N ILE A 50 -1.18 -2.34 3.94
CA ILE A 50 0.29 -2.36 3.85
C ILE A 50 0.79 -0.93 3.98
N VAL A 51 1.69 -0.70 4.93
CA VAL A 51 2.45 0.53 5.08
C VAL A 51 3.81 0.29 4.43
N THR A 52 4.10 1.03 3.36
CA THR A 52 5.33 0.88 2.59
C THR A 52 5.63 2.15 1.80
N HIS A 53 6.91 2.37 1.53
CA HIS A 53 7.41 3.34 0.55
C HIS A 53 7.90 2.66 -0.75
N ASN A 54 7.74 1.34 -0.88
CA ASN A 54 8.18 0.60 -2.05
C ASN A 54 7.18 0.73 -3.21
N ARG A 55 7.61 1.39 -4.28
CA ARG A 55 6.79 1.69 -5.45
C ARG A 55 6.18 0.44 -6.10
N ARG A 56 6.94 -0.64 -6.23
CA ARG A 56 6.44 -1.87 -6.86
C ARG A 56 5.30 -2.51 -6.07
N THR A 57 5.34 -2.38 -4.74
CA THR A 57 4.26 -2.81 -3.86
C THR A 57 3.04 -1.89 -4.01
N LEU A 58 3.24 -0.57 -4.08
CA LEU A 58 2.17 0.42 -4.28
C LEU A 58 1.44 0.24 -5.62
N GLU A 59 2.16 -0.09 -6.71
CA GLU A 59 1.60 -0.37 -8.03
C GLU A 59 0.60 -1.54 -8.05
N GLY A 60 0.62 -2.43 -7.06
CA GLY A 60 -0.33 -3.53 -6.90
C GLY A 60 -1.55 -3.20 -6.05
N ALA A 61 -1.59 -2.02 -5.44
CA ALA A 61 -2.66 -1.66 -4.52
C ALA A 61 -3.95 -1.30 -5.25
N ASN A 62 -5.11 -1.61 -4.64
CA ASN A 62 -6.40 -1.13 -5.15
C ASN A 62 -6.70 0.32 -4.72
N THR A 63 -6.16 0.72 -3.57
CA THR A 63 -6.35 2.05 -2.99
C THR A 63 -5.10 2.43 -2.25
N ILE A 64 -4.60 3.65 -2.49
CA ILE A 64 -3.47 4.22 -1.81
C ILE A 64 -3.98 5.32 -0.86
N TYR A 65 -3.55 5.25 0.40
CA TYR A 65 -3.76 6.30 1.38
C TYR A 65 -2.43 7.01 1.61
N GLY A 66 -2.26 8.18 1.01
CA GLY A 66 -1.10 9.02 1.25
C GLY A 66 -1.26 9.79 2.55
N ILE A 67 -0.23 9.77 3.38
CA ILE A 67 -0.20 10.50 4.65
C ILE A 67 0.80 11.64 4.52
N THR A 68 0.33 12.89 4.59
CA THR A 68 1.20 14.07 4.63
C THR A 68 1.20 14.68 6.02
N MET A 69 2.22 15.47 6.34
CA MET A 69 2.33 16.16 7.62
C MET A 69 2.50 17.66 7.38
N GLY A 70 1.57 18.46 7.92
CA GLY A 70 1.68 19.90 7.84
C GLY A 70 2.76 20.46 8.75
N ASN A 71 3.07 21.74 8.56
CA ASN A 71 3.96 22.50 9.45
C ASN A 71 3.43 22.61 10.89
N ASP A 72 2.14 22.32 11.10
CA ASP A 72 1.48 22.21 12.41
C ASP A 72 1.67 20.84 13.09
N GLY A 73 2.37 19.90 12.44
CA GLY A 73 2.63 18.55 12.95
C GLY A 73 1.39 17.64 12.93
N VAL A 74 0.31 18.08 12.28
CA VAL A 74 -0.92 17.31 12.14
C VAL A 74 -0.87 16.53 10.82
N SER A 75 -1.09 15.21 10.91
CA SER A 75 -1.18 14.35 9.74
C SER A 75 -2.48 14.62 8.97
N ARG A 76 -2.38 14.70 7.64
CA ARG A 76 -3.50 14.72 6.71
C ARG A 76 -3.49 13.44 5.88
N VAL A 77 -4.68 12.96 5.53
CA VAL A 77 -4.85 11.72 4.76
C VAL A 77 -5.45 12.06 3.42
N ILE A 78 -4.88 11.51 2.37
CA ILE A 78 -5.38 11.62 1.00
C ILE A 78 -5.68 10.22 0.50
N SER A 79 -6.89 10.02 -0.02
CA SER A 79 -7.32 8.73 -0.57
C SER A 79 -7.32 8.76 -2.09
N LEU A 80 -6.66 7.77 -2.68
CA LEU A 80 -6.50 7.59 -4.12
C LEU A 80 -6.98 6.19 -4.46
N ARG A 81 -8.05 6.09 -5.24
CA ARG A 81 -8.49 4.80 -5.78
C ARG A 81 -7.89 4.61 -7.17
N LEU A 82 -7.27 3.45 -7.38
CA LEU A 82 -6.71 3.06 -8.66
C LEU A 82 -7.79 2.30 -9.45
N ASP A 83 -8.44 2.99 -10.40
CA ASP A 83 -9.41 2.40 -11.34
C ASP A 83 -8.75 2.30 -12.73
N GLY A 84 -7.98 1.23 -12.97
CA GLY A 84 -7.10 1.12 -14.14
C GLY A 84 -5.91 2.09 -14.03
N ASP A 85 -5.51 2.73 -15.14
CA ASP A 85 -4.44 3.78 -15.15
C ASP A 85 -4.91 5.16 -14.64
N ARG A 86 -6.11 5.25 -14.04
CA ARG A 86 -6.68 6.54 -13.60
C ARG A 86 -6.77 6.60 -12.08
N MET A 87 -6.10 7.60 -11.53
CA MET A 87 -6.22 7.97 -10.12
C MET A 87 -7.50 8.80 -9.91
N VAL A 88 -8.46 8.25 -9.18
CA VAL A 88 -9.69 8.96 -8.81
C VAL A 88 -9.55 9.47 -7.38
N LYS A 89 -9.55 10.80 -7.22
CA LYS A 89 -9.52 11.47 -5.93
C LYS A 89 -10.89 11.33 -5.26
N HIS A 90 -10.91 10.84 -4.03
CA HIS A 90 -12.16 10.69 -3.28
C HIS A 90 -12.35 11.76 -2.20
N ASP A 91 -11.33 12.59 -1.96
CA ASP A 91 -11.39 13.70 -0.99
C ASP A 91 -11.03 15.03 -1.68
N GLU A 92 -12.00 15.95 -1.76
CA GLU A 92 -11.85 17.27 -2.40
C GLU A 92 -11.12 18.30 -1.52
N SER A 93 -10.81 17.96 -0.26
CA SER A 93 -10.21 18.89 0.70
C SER A 93 -8.68 18.91 0.71
N ALA A 94 -8.04 18.02 -0.05
CA ALA A 94 -6.59 17.91 -0.14
C ALA A 94 -5.98 19.10 -0.90
N ASP A 95 -4.97 19.75 -0.30
CA ASP A 95 -4.22 20.80 -0.98
C ASP A 95 -3.48 20.22 -2.19
N SER A 96 -3.44 21.00 -3.27
CA SER A 96 -2.78 20.63 -4.54
C SER A 96 -1.30 20.23 -4.36
N ALA A 97 -0.62 20.81 -3.37
CA ALA A 97 0.76 20.49 -3.02
C ALA A 97 0.91 19.11 -2.33
N ASP A 98 -0.01 18.75 -1.43
CA ASP A 98 0.00 17.45 -0.76
C ASP A 98 -0.22 16.30 -1.77
N LEU A 99 -1.08 16.54 -2.75
CA LEU A 99 -1.32 15.63 -3.87
C LEU A 99 -0.08 15.48 -4.75
N GLN A 100 0.60 16.58 -5.10
CA GLN A 100 1.85 16.52 -5.87
C GLN A 100 2.94 15.74 -5.13
N ALA A 101 3.08 15.92 -3.81
CA ALA A 101 4.08 15.19 -3.02
C ALA A 101 3.84 13.67 -3.07
N ILE A 102 2.58 13.24 -2.94
CA ILE A 102 2.22 11.82 -3.01
C ILE A 102 2.36 11.29 -4.46
N GLU A 103 1.90 12.05 -5.46
CA GLU A 103 2.07 11.68 -6.88
C GLU A 103 3.56 11.58 -7.26
N GLU A 104 4.42 12.47 -6.76
CA GLU A 104 5.89 12.42 -6.92
C GLU A 104 6.54 11.24 -6.20
N GLU A 105 6.03 10.84 -5.03
CA GLU A 105 6.54 9.69 -4.29
C GLU A 105 6.19 8.36 -5.00
N ILE A 106 4.97 8.31 -5.54
CA ILE A 106 4.44 7.18 -6.30
C ILE A 106 5.12 7.06 -7.69
N GLN A 107 5.57 8.17 -8.32
CA GLN A 107 6.20 8.19 -9.67
C GLN A 107 5.50 7.30 -10.71
N LEU A 108 4.17 7.39 -10.84
CA LEU A 108 3.44 6.84 -11.99
C LEU A 108 3.63 7.70 -13.24
#